data_AF-A0A5P9PXC1-F1
#
_entry.id   AF-A0A5P9PXC1-F1
#
_cell.length_a   1.000
_cell.length_b   1.000
_cell.length_c   1.000
_cell.angle_alpha   90.00
_cell.angle_beta   90.00
_cell.angle_gamma   90.00
#
_symmetry.space_group_name_H-M   'P 1'
#
loop_
_entity.id
_entity.type
_entity.pdbx_description
1 polymer ?
#
loop_
_entity_poly.entity_id
_entity_poly.type
_entity_poly.pdbx_seq_one_letter_code
_entity_poly.pdbx_strand_id
1 'polypeptide(L)' 'MMRTYQIKKASLVINNEPCAFPKGCEDLLPAILPEGFELVVYGANDFYQVYRGGARSPWAS' A
#
# COMPACT_ATOMS: atom_id res chain seq x y z
N MET A 1 2.87 11.24 -3.19
CA MET A 1 2.72 12.12 -2.01
C MET A 1 3.57 11.65 -0.84
N MET A 2 3.32 10.50 -0.20
CA MET A 2 4.10 10.05 0.97
C MET A 2 5.61 10.02 0.74
N ARG A 3 6.07 9.32 -0.31
CA ARG A 3 7.50 9.22 -0.67
C ARG A 3 8.17 10.58 -0.91
N THR A 4 7.50 11.46 -1.66
CA THR A 4 8.00 12.78 -2.02
C THR A 4 8.12 13.70 -0.80
N TYR A 5 7.14 13.67 0.11
CA TYR A 5 7.07 14.55 1.28
C TYR A 5 7.57 13.91 2.57
N GLN A 6 8.17 12.71 2.49
CA GLN A 6 8.69 11.98 3.65
C GLN A 6 7.66 11.72 4.76
N ILE A 7 6.38 11.54 4.38
CA ILE A 7 5.32 11.19 5.32
C ILE A 7 5.45 9.70 5.64
N LYS A 8 6.02 9.40 6.81
CA LYS A 8 6.34 8.03 7.24
C LYS A 8 5.11 7.19 7.60
N LYS A 9 4.03 7.80 8.06
CA LYS A 9 2.80 7.12 8.47
C LYS A 9 1.58 7.85 7.92
N ALA A 10 0.67 7.12 7.31
CA ALA A 10 -0.60 7.66 6.85
C ALA A 10 -1.72 6.61 6.92
N SER A 11 -2.95 7.10 6.97
CA SER A 11 -4.15 6.30 6.80
C SER A 11 -4.90 6.75 5.55
N LEU A 12 -5.33 5.81 4.73
CA LEU A 12 -6.15 6.03 3.55
C LEU A 12 -7.51 5.36 3.78
N VAL A 13 -8.58 6.12 3.60
CA VAL A 13 -9.94 5.59 3.54
C VAL A 13 -10.40 5.68 2.09
N ILE A 14 -10.79 4.56 1.50
CA ILE A 14 -11.21 4.48 0.10
C ILE A 14 -12.51 3.67 -0.02
N ASN A 15 -13.42 4.13 -0.86
CA ASN A 15 -14.72 3.48 -1.07
C ASN A 15 -14.73 2.46 -2.21
N ASN A 16 -13.57 2.18 -2.81
CA ASN A 16 -13.45 1.22 -3.90
C ASN A 16 -13.41 -0.19 -3.33
N GLU A 17 -14.18 -1.09 -3.94
CA GLU A 17 -14.18 -2.50 -3.57
C GLU A 17 -12.83 -3.15 -3.92
N PRO A 18 -12.22 -3.95 -3.02
CA PRO A 18 -10.97 -4.64 -3.31
C PRO A 18 -11.11 -5.53 -4.55
N CYS A 19 -10.32 -5.27 -5.58
CA CYS A 19 -10.35 -6.07 -6.80
C CYS A 19 -9.37 -7.25 -6.67
N ALA A 20 -9.86 -8.49 -6.82
CA ALA A 20 -9.04 -9.69 -6.81
C ALA A 20 -8.33 -9.90 -8.16
N PHE A 21 -7.29 -9.10 -8.44
CA PHE A 21 -6.46 -9.29 -9.63
C PHE A 21 -5.03 -9.72 -9.25
N PRO A 22 -4.44 -10.67 -10.00
CA PRO A 22 -3.02 -10.96 -9.86
C PRO A 22 -2.25 -9.69 -10.21
N LYS A 23 -1.35 -9.26 -9.32
CA LYS A 23 -0.61 -7.97 -9.36
C LYS A 23 -1.40 -6.76 -8.85
N GLY A 24 -2.05 -6.90 -7.70
CA GLY A 24 -2.82 -5.83 -7.05
C GLY A 24 -1.98 -4.87 -6.20
N CYS A 25 -2.67 -3.92 -5.54
CA CYS A 25 -2.08 -3.01 -4.56
C CYS A 25 -1.36 -3.76 -3.43
N GLU A 26 -1.79 -4.98 -3.13
CA GLU A 26 -1.23 -5.82 -2.08
C GLU A 26 0.25 -6.14 -2.31
N ASP A 27 0.59 -6.46 -3.55
CA ASP A 27 1.96 -6.78 -3.97
C ASP A 27 2.82 -5.53 -4.17
N LEU A 28 2.19 -4.45 -4.65
CA LEU A 28 2.90 -3.27 -5.11
C LEU A 28 3.21 -2.26 -4.02
N LEU A 29 2.28 -2.03 -3.10
CA LEU A 29 2.41 -1.00 -2.09
C LEU A 29 3.65 -1.21 -1.21
N PRO A 30 3.96 -2.44 -0.75
CA PRO A 30 5.20 -2.69 0.00
C PRO A 30 6.48 -2.34 -0.78
N ALA A 31 6.47 -2.41 -2.10
CA ALA A 31 7.63 -2.11 -2.95
C ALA A 31 7.73 -0.64 -3.37
N ILE A 32 6.59 0.07 -3.48
CA ILE A 32 6.57 1.51 -3.80
C ILE A 32 6.89 2.37 -2.58
N LEU A 33 6.44 1.93 -1.40
CA LEU A 33 6.73 2.60 -0.14
C LEU A 33 8.22 2.41 0.22
N PRO A 34 8.93 3.48 0.58
CA PRO A 34 10.31 3.36 1.07
C PRO A 34 10.36 2.58 2.39
N GLU A 35 11.53 2.01 2.68
CA GLU A 35 11.77 1.36 3.97
C GLU A 35 11.45 2.29 5.15
N GLY A 36 10.77 1.75 6.16
CA GLY A 36 10.34 2.50 7.35
C GLY A 36 9.06 3.33 7.18
N PHE A 37 8.39 3.22 6.03
CA PHE A 37 7.08 3.85 5.79
C PHE A 37 5.95 2.85 6.03
N GLU A 38 4.82 3.35 6.53
CA GLU A 38 3.61 2.57 6.83
C GLU A 38 2.37 3.28 6.27
N LEU A 39 1.54 2.53 5.55
CA LEU A 39 0.24 2.97 5.07
C LEU A 39 -0.83 2.00 5.59
N VAL A 40 -1.79 2.53 6.32
CA VAL A 40 -2.99 1.78 6.73
C VAL A 40 -4.11 2.10 5.75
N VAL A 41 -4.75 1.08 5.18
CA VAL A 41 -5.87 1.25 4.25
C VAL A 41 -7.14 0.69 4.88
N TYR A 42 -8.18 1.51 4.89
CA TYR A 42 -9.56 1.14 5.21
C TYR A 42 -10.38 1.20 3.94
N GLY A 43 -11.01 0.10 3.57
CA GLY A 43 -11.78 -0.07 2.34
C GLY A 43 -13.24 -0.46 2.58
N ALA A 44 -13.97 -0.69 1.50
CA ALA A 44 -15.31 -1.28 1.56
C ALA A 44 -15.28 -2.72 2.09
N ASN A 45 -16.43 -3.24 2.53
CA ASN A 45 -16.60 -4.62 3.02
C ASN A 45 -15.63 -4.98 4.15
N ASP A 46 -15.47 -4.06 5.12
CA ASP A 46 -14.57 -4.20 6.27
C ASP A 46 -13.09 -4.43 5.90
N PHE A 47 -12.69 -4.06 4.68
CA PHE A 47 -11.31 -4.19 4.26
C PHE A 47 -10.40 -3.34 5.14
N TYR A 48 -9.39 -4.01 5.69
CA TYR A 48 -8.34 -3.39 6.49
C TYR A 48 -7.01 -4.04 6.15
N GLN A 49 -6.02 -3.22 5.80
CA GLN A 49 -4.67 -3.74 5.54
C GLN A 49 -3.60 -2.72 5.94
N VAL A 50 -2.51 -3.23 6.50
CA VAL A 50 -1.31 -2.45 6.81
C VAL A 50 -0.21 -2.80 5.82
N TYR A 51 0.25 -1.82 5.07
CA TYR A 51 1.36 -1.94 4.13
C TYR A 51 2.61 -1.31 4.71
N ARG A 52 3.71 -2.07 4.72
CA ARG A 52 5.04 -1.61 5.15
C ARG A 52 5.98 -1.56 3.96
N GLY A 53 6.70 -0.45 3.83
CA GLY A 53 7.63 -0.23 2.73
C GLY A 53 8.97 -0.94 2.90
N GLY A 54 9.70 -1.04 1.78
CA GLY A 54 11.01 -1.67 1.71
C GLY A 54 11.02 -3.08 1.10
N ALA A 55 9.88 -3.58 0.62
CA ALA A 55 9.85 -4.87 -0.07
C ALA A 55 10.48 -4.76 -1.48
N ARG A 56 11.00 -5.88 -1.98
CA ARG A 56 11.40 -5.99 -3.39
C ARG A 56 10.15 -6.13 -4.26
N SER A 57 10.06 -5.34 -5.34
CA SER A 57 8.95 -5.44 -6.27
C SER A 57 8.94 -6.81 -6.96
N PRO A 58 7.81 -7.56 -6.94
CA PRO A 58 7.68 -8.78 -7.73
C PRO A 58 7.59 -8.50 -9.24
N TRP A 59 7.57 -7.24 -9.66
CA TRP A 59 7.51 -6.84 -11.08
C TRP A 59 8.81 -6.17 -11.55
N ALA A 60 9.79 -6.02 -10.68
CA ALA A 60 11.15 -5.64 -11.06
C ALA A 60 11.86 -6.89 -11.58
N SER A 61 11.64 -7.17 -12.87
CA SER A 61 12.41 -8.13 -13.66
C SER A 61 13.86 -7.68 -13.80
#